data_AF-A0A2H4SUR3-F1
#
_entry.id   AF-A0A2H4SUR3-F1
#
_cell.length_a   1.000
_cell.length_b   1.000
_cell.length_c   1.000
_cell.angle_alpha   90.00
_cell.angle_beta   90.00
_cell.angle_gamma   90.00
#
_symmetry.space_group_name_H-M   'P 1'
#
loop_
_entity.id
_entity.type
_entity.pdbx_description
1 polymer ?
#
loop_
_entity_poly.entity_id
_entity_poly.type
_entity_poly.pdbx_seq_one_letter_code
_entity_poly.pdbx_strand_id
1 'polypeptide(L)'
;MFAKFSAAAVLALASMVAAQTSTECNPLKKDCPADPAFGKDGMSCDFTKGECDGFKSLGTKITYDSNGASFPMSKKGDSPTLRSDNYIFFGHVEVTVKAAEGKGIVTSLVLLSDDLDEVDFETVGSDNKQIQSNYFSKGDDSTYNRGGFHDVDSPLTKSHTYSFDWTAEKVEWFINGQSVRVLKASDVGDKFPQSPMQVKVGAWVAGYEGNSPGTVEWAGGVADFSNGPAVAVYQSVKVTDYAGGSSATDKKVKEYVYGDRSGSAKSIQIKLDDGSSGSSSSSSSKSGSTSGSATSSASSSATSTSSASSASATTLTSATSSTAANSTSHSSTSRAGSATATSTPTAVPNGAPKAGLTLGAIALAAVAALALVQIRADLVNI
;
A
#
# COMPACT_ATOMS: atom_id res chain seq x y z
N MET A 1 12.15 31.67 -19.39
CA MET A 1 11.00 31.81 -18.46
C MET A 1 10.55 30.41 -18.08
N PHE A 2 10.29 30.14 -16.80
CA PHE A 2 9.81 28.82 -16.37
C PHE A 2 8.30 28.70 -16.63
N ALA A 3 7.90 27.74 -17.46
CA ALA A 3 6.51 27.38 -17.61
C ALA A 3 6.04 26.66 -16.32
N LYS A 4 5.12 27.28 -15.58
CA LYS A 4 4.46 26.62 -14.46
C LYS A 4 3.48 25.60 -15.02
N PHE A 5 3.79 24.31 -14.89
CA PHE A 5 2.77 23.28 -15.05
C PHE A 5 1.78 23.41 -13.88
N SER A 6 0.56 23.87 -14.18
CA SER A 6 -0.54 23.77 -13.24
C SER A 6 -0.89 22.30 -13.09
N ALA A 7 -0.52 21.69 -11.96
CA ALA A 7 -0.94 20.35 -11.60
C ALA A 7 -2.46 20.34 -11.36
N ALA A 8 -3.23 20.06 -12.41
CA ALA A 8 -4.63 19.71 -12.29
C ALA A 8 -4.68 18.33 -11.62
N ALA A 9 -4.97 18.31 -10.32
CA ALA A 9 -5.20 17.08 -9.58
C ALA A 9 -6.49 16.43 -10.09
N VAL A 10 -6.36 15.54 -11.08
CA VAL A 10 -7.46 14.67 -11.52
C VAL A 10 -7.79 13.75 -10.35
N LEU A 11 -8.91 14.01 -9.69
CA LEU A 11 -9.36 13.23 -8.55
C LEU A 11 -9.95 11.91 -9.08
N ALA A 12 -9.07 10.95 -9.32
CA ALA A 12 -9.39 9.70 -9.97
C ALA A 12 -10.48 8.92 -9.21
N LEU A 13 -11.60 8.68 -9.88
CA LEU A 13 -12.73 7.93 -9.34
C LEU A 13 -12.46 6.42 -9.44
N ALA A 14 -11.50 5.93 -8.65
CA ALA A 14 -11.20 4.52 -8.50
C ALA A 14 -12.33 3.83 -7.70
N SER A 15 -13.41 3.45 -8.40
CA SER A 15 -14.47 2.63 -7.82
C SER A 15 -13.97 1.23 -7.49
N MET A 16 -14.33 0.70 -6.32
CA MET A 16 -13.90 -0.62 -5.82
C MET A 16 -14.12 -1.75 -6.82
N VAL A 17 -13.13 -2.63 -6.94
CA VAL A 17 -13.15 -3.77 -7.86
C VAL A 17 -13.80 -4.96 -7.18
N ALA A 18 -15.08 -5.20 -7.44
CA ALA A 18 -15.85 -6.27 -6.79
C ALA A 18 -15.24 -7.70 -6.93
N ALA A 19 -14.30 -7.93 -7.86
CA ALA A 19 -13.54 -9.18 -7.97
C ALA A 19 -12.39 -9.31 -6.94
N GLN A 20 -11.77 -8.20 -6.52
CA GLN A 20 -10.60 -8.16 -5.64
C GLN A 20 -10.97 -7.70 -4.22
N THR A 21 -11.81 -6.66 -4.11
CA THR A 21 -12.16 -5.97 -2.85
C THR A 21 -13.55 -6.34 -2.32
N SER A 22 -13.93 -7.62 -2.45
CA SER A 22 -15.18 -8.18 -1.91
C SER A 22 -14.95 -9.18 -0.77
N THR A 23 -16.00 -9.35 0.04
CA THR A 23 -16.14 -10.32 1.13
C THR A 23 -17.30 -11.28 0.84
N GLU A 24 -17.13 -12.55 1.22
CA GLU A 24 -18.20 -13.55 1.22
C GLU A 24 -19.10 -13.39 2.48
N CYS A 25 -18.57 -12.82 3.57
CA CYS A 25 -19.30 -12.62 4.82
C CYS A 25 -18.98 -11.30 5.55
N ASN A 26 -19.78 -10.26 5.32
CA ASN A 26 -19.64 -8.99 6.04
C ASN A 26 -20.22 -9.05 7.47
N PRO A 27 -19.39 -8.99 8.55
CA PRO A 27 -19.81 -9.21 9.94
C PRO A 27 -20.66 -8.06 10.51
N LEU A 28 -20.64 -6.89 9.87
CA LEU A 28 -21.50 -5.76 10.23
C LEU A 28 -22.99 -6.05 9.92
N LYS A 29 -23.24 -6.97 8.97
CA LYS A 29 -24.56 -7.22 8.36
C LYS A 29 -25.17 -8.58 8.72
N LYS A 30 -24.33 -9.57 9.00
CA LYS A 30 -24.72 -10.95 9.38
C LYS A 30 -23.65 -11.58 10.27
N ASP A 31 -23.99 -12.66 10.93
CA ASP A 31 -23.02 -13.43 11.72
C ASP A 31 -22.15 -14.27 10.77
N CYS A 32 -20.85 -14.34 11.04
CA CYS A 32 -19.84 -14.90 10.14
C CYS A 32 -18.94 -15.94 10.83
N PRO A 33 -18.21 -16.77 10.07
CA PRO A 33 -17.14 -17.61 10.61
C PRO A 33 -16.08 -16.81 11.36
N ALA A 34 -15.20 -17.51 12.08
CA ALA A 34 -13.98 -16.91 12.60
C ALA A 34 -12.91 -16.84 11.48
N ASP A 35 -12.16 -15.75 11.46
CA ASP A 35 -11.07 -15.51 10.51
C ASP A 35 -9.83 -16.32 10.94
N PRO A 36 -9.34 -17.30 10.18
CA PRO A 36 -8.13 -18.06 10.56
C PRO A 36 -6.93 -17.13 10.68
N ALA A 37 -6.09 -17.29 11.71
CA ALA A 37 -4.97 -16.37 11.95
C ALA A 37 -3.64 -16.90 11.38
N PHE A 38 -2.75 -15.99 10.96
CA PHE A 38 -1.34 -16.34 10.73
C PHE A 38 -0.57 -16.56 12.04
N GLY A 39 -0.86 -15.74 13.06
CA GLY A 39 -0.20 -15.81 14.37
C GLY A 39 1.33 -15.74 14.27
N LYS A 40 2.01 -16.33 15.26
CA LYS A 40 3.48 -16.27 15.39
C LYS A 40 4.26 -16.93 14.25
N ASP A 41 3.63 -17.85 13.51
CA ASP A 41 4.30 -18.66 12.50
C ASP A 41 4.36 -17.92 11.15
N GLY A 42 3.44 -16.96 10.93
CA GLY A 42 3.49 -16.02 9.81
C GLY A 42 3.42 -16.67 8.42
N MET A 43 4.07 -16.05 7.43
CA MET A 43 4.28 -16.65 6.11
C MET A 43 5.54 -16.09 5.44
N SER A 44 6.21 -16.89 4.61
CA SER A 44 7.35 -16.47 3.80
C SER A 44 7.42 -17.28 2.50
N CYS A 45 6.72 -16.83 1.47
CA CYS A 45 6.72 -17.44 0.14
C CYS A 45 7.87 -16.88 -0.71
N ASP A 46 8.67 -17.77 -1.30
CA ASP A 46 9.59 -17.47 -2.40
C ASP A 46 9.06 -18.13 -3.67
N PHE A 47 8.34 -17.36 -4.49
CA PHE A 47 7.69 -17.87 -5.70
C PHE A 47 8.67 -18.25 -6.80
N THR A 48 9.96 -17.90 -6.68
CA THR A 48 11.01 -18.41 -7.59
C THR A 48 11.34 -19.88 -7.34
N LYS A 49 10.73 -20.51 -6.32
CA LYS A 49 10.80 -21.95 -6.01
C LYS A 49 9.52 -22.71 -6.38
N GLY A 50 8.44 -22.03 -6.77
CA GLY A 50 7.16 -22.62 -7.12
C GLY A 50 5.98 -22.01 -6.35
N GLU A 51 4.91 -22.81 -6.23
CA GLU A 51 3.69 -22.48 -5.49
C GLU A 51 3.93 -22.45 -3.96
N CYS A 52 3.05 -21.79 -3.21
CA CYS A 52 3.17 -21.61 -1.76
C CYS A 52 1.85 -21.91 -1.05
N ASP A 53 1.86 -22.86 -0.12
CA ASP A 53 0.66 -23.42 0.53
C ASP A 53 -0.23 -22.41 1.26
N GLY A 54 0.30 -21.24 1.64
CA GLY A 54 -0.44 -20.18 2.34
C GLY A 54 -1.36 -19.32 1.48
N PHE A 55 -1.44 -19.60 0.17
CA PHE A 55 -2.24 -18.84 -0.81
C PHE A 55 -3.15 -19.74 -1.64
N LYS A 56 -4.38 -19.27 -1.92
CA LYS A 56 -5.25 -19.82 -2.96
C LYS A 56 -5.21 -18.95 -4.22
N SER A 57 -5.01 -19.59 -5.38
CA SER A 57 -5.17 -18.96 -6.69
C SER A 57 -6.66 -18.80 -7.02
N LEU A 58 -7.03 -17.61 -7.49
CA LEU A 58 -8.36 -17.24 -7.94
C LEU A 58 -8.28 -16.57 -9.33
N GLY A 59 -9.33 -16.71 -10.13
CA GLY A 59 -9.42 -16.09 -11.45
C GLY A 59 -8.51 -16.76 -12.50
N THR A 60 -7.78 -15.96 -13.26
CA THR A 60 -6.94 -16.45 -14.37
C THR A 60 -5.74 -17.24 -13.85
N LYS A 61 -5.41 -18.35 -14.52
CA LYS A 61 -4.40 -19.30 -14.04
C LYS A 61 -3.00 -18.66 -13.93
N ILE A 62 -2.44 -18.70 -12.72
CA ILE A 62 -1.06 -18.32 -12.40
C ILE A 62 -0.08 -19.45 -12.78
N THR A 63 1.17 -19.09 -13.10
CA THR A 63 2.26 -20.04 -13.39
C THR A 63 3.57 -19.59 -12.76
N TYR A 64 4.37 -20.53 -12.25
CA TYR A 64 5.60 -20.24 -11.52
C TYR A 64 6.84 -20.64 -12.34
N ASP A 65 7.87 -19.78 -12.33
CA ASP A 65 9.19 -20.06 -12.90
C ASP A 65 10.32 -19.45 -12.04
N SER A 66 11.57 -19.45 -12.54
CA SER A 66 12.72 -18.87 -11.81
C SER A 66 12.65 -17.35 -11.60
N ASN A 67 11.74 -16.64 -12.28
CA ASN A 67 11.48 -15.22 -12.09
C ASN A 67 10.39 -14.96 -11.05
N GLY A 68 9.54 -15.95 -10.75
CA GLY A 68 8.49 -15.88 -9.73
C GLY A 68 7.15 -16.42 -10.21
N ALA A 69 6.08 -16.02 -9.52
CA ALA A 69 4.70 -16.24 -9.92
C ALA A 69 4.30 -15.21 -10.98
N SER A 70 3.91 -15.68 -12.16
CA SER A 70 3.43 -14.87 -13.29
C SER A 70 1.90 -14.79 -13.29
N PHE A 71 1.39 -13.56 -13.42
CA PHE A 71 -0.02 -13.19 -13.34
C PHE A 71 -0.47 -12.64 -14.71
N PRO A 72 -0.91 -13.51 -15.65
CA PRO A 72 -1.22 -13.12 -17.02
C PRO A 72 -2.65 -12.58 -17.19
N MET A 73 -2.78 -11.54 -18.01
CA MET A 73 -4.06 -10.96 -18.46
C MET A 73 -4.04 -10.80 -19.97
N SER A 74 -5.12 -11.23 -20.64
CA SER A 74 -5.27 -11.22 -22.11
C SER A 74 -6.60 -10.64 -22.58
N LYS A 75 -7.56 -10.39 -21.69
CA LYS A 75 -8.94 -9.97 -22.01
C LYS A 75 -9.63 -9.32 -20.80
N LYS A 76 -10.73 -8.60 -21.07
CA LYS A 76 -11.72 -8.18 -20.07
C LYS A 76 -12.11 -9.34 -19.16
N GLY A 77 -12.06 -9.12 -17.85
CA GLY A 77 -12.41 -10.11 -16.82
C GLY A 77 -11.28 -11.02 -16.37
N ASP A 78 -10.07 -10.93 -16.96
CA ASP A 78 -8.90 -11.53 -16.34
C ASP A 78 -8.51 -10.76 -15.06
N SER A 79 -8.35 -11.51 -13.97
CA SER A 79 -8.03 -11.00 -12.63
C SER A 79 -7.24 -12.05 -11.83
N PRO A 80 -6.10 -12.57 -12.33
CA PRO A 80 -5.25 -13.50 -11.58
C PRO A 80 -4.94 -12.95 -10.18
N THR A 81 -5.26 -13.72 -9.14
CA THR A 81 -5.12 -13.29 -7.73
C THR A 81 -4.66 -14.45 -6.87
N LEU A 82 -3.70 -14.22 -5.97
CA LEU A 82 -3.44 -15.07 -4.81
C LEU A 82 -4.05 -14.41 -3.58
N ARG A 83 -4.96 -15.12 -2.89
CA ARG A 83 -5.61 -14.71 -1.63
C ARG A 83 -5.14 -15.62 -0.50
N SER A 84 -4.66 -15.07 0.61
CA SER A 84 -4.35 -15.90 1.79
C SER A 84 -5.64 -16.42 2.42
N ASP A 85 -5.62 -17.66 2.93
CA ASP A 85 -6.73 -18.17 3.75
C ASP A 85 -6.70 -17.57 5.16
N ASN A 86 -5.49 -17.30 5.66
CA ASN A 86 -5.26 -16.69 6.95
C ASN A 86 -5.29 -15.15 6.87
N TYR A 87 -5.59 -14.54 8.02
CA TYR A 87 -5.68 -13.11 8.25
C TYR A 87 -4.58 -12.68 9.24
N ILE A 88 -4.15 -11.42 9.14
CA ILE A 88 -3.39 -10.72 10.19
C ILE A 88 -4.30 -9.74 10.93
N PHE A 89 -4.02 -9.45 12.20
CA PHE A 89 -4.69 -8.38 12.92
C PHE A 89 -3.66 -7.39 13.47
N PHE A 90 -3.42 -6.32 12.71
CA PHE A 90 -2.14 -5.59 12.69
C PHE A 90 -0.98 -6.50 12.25
N GLY A 91 0.07 -5.92 11.65
CA GLY A 91 1.14 -6.72 11.08
C GLY A 91 2.11 -5.97 10.20
N HIS A 92 3.11 -6.72 9.73
CA HIS A 92 3.99 -6.30 8.64
C HIS A 92 3.83 -7.24 7.45
N VAL A 93 3.64 -6.68 6.26
CA VAL A 93 3.53 -7.44 5.00
C VAL A 93 4.50 -6.85 3.99
N GLU A 94 5.35 -7.69 3.41
CA GLU A 94 6.41 -7.32 2.46
C GLU A 94 6.28 -8.16 1.19
N VAL A 95 6.24 -7.51 0.03
CA VAL A 95 6.01 -8.14 -1.27
C VAL A 95 6.98 -7.60 -2.30
N THR A 96 7.69 -8.49 -2.98
CA THR A 96 8.58 -8.12 -4.10
C THR A 96 7.91 -8.47 -5.42
N VAL A 97 7.73 -7.46 -6.28
CA VAL A 97 6.99 -7.57 -7.54
C VAL A 97 7.57 -6.64 -8.62
N LYS A 98 7.52 -7.10 -9.88
CA LYS A 98 7.59 -6.24 -11.06
C LYS A 98 6.18 -6.15 -11.66
N ALA A 99 5.67 -4.93 -11.83
CA ALA A 99 4.30 -4.70 -12.27
C ALA A 99 4.10 -4.99 -13.77
N ALA A 100 2.85 -5.23 -14.16
CA ALA A 100 2.47 -5.47 -15.54
C ALA A 100 2.45 -4.16 -16.35
N GLU A 101 3.14 -4.14 -17.50
CA GLU A 101 2.99 -3.07 -18.49
C GLU A 101 1.68 -3.23 -19.29
N GLY A 102 1.01 -2.11 -19.56
CA GLY A 102 -0.20 -2.03 -20.37
C GLY A 102 -1.16 -0.93 -19.90
N LYS A 103 -1.74 -0.19 -20.84
CA LYS A 103 -2.92 0.65 -20.53
C LYS A 103 -4.06 -0.23 -20.02
N GLY A 104 -4.87 0.29 -19.11
CA GLY A 104 -6.00 -0.45 -18.56
C GLY A 104 -5.62 -1.65 -17.71
N ILE A 105 -4.33 -1.86 -17.42
CA ILE A 105 -3.81 -2.94 -16.58
C ILE A 105 -3.41 -2.35 -15.23
N VAL A 106 -3.66 -3.12 -14.17
CA VAL A 106 -3.31 -2.74 -12.80
C VAL A 106 -2.65 -3.92 -12.10
N THR A 107 -1.64 -3.65 -11.28
CA THR A 107 -0.96 -4.63 -10.42
C THR A 107 -1.09 -4.20 -8.95
N SER A 108 -1.58 -5.12 -8.12
CA SER A 108 -2.19 -4.81 -6.82
C SER A 108 -1.57 -5.59 -5.66
N LEU A 109 -1.34 -4.91 -4.55
CA LEU A 109 -1.10 -5.49 -3.24
C LEU A 109 -2.14 -4.91 -2.28
N VAL A 110 -2.99 -5.75 -1.72
CA VAL A 110 -4.13 -5.33 -0.88
C VAL A 110 -4.17 -6.14 0.40
N LEU A 111 -4.31 -5.46 1.54
CA LEU A 111 -4.83 -6.03 2.77
C LEU A 111 -6.33 -5.73 2.81
N LEU A 112 -7.18 -6.76 2.95
CA LEU A 112 -8.64 -6.59 2.96
C LEU A 112 -9.27 -7.41 4.09
N SER A 113 -10.16 -6.77 4.85
CA SER A 113 -10.98 -7.43 5.88
C SER A 113 -12.34 -7.89 5.35
N ASP A 114 -12.98 -8.79 6.11
CA ASP A 114 -14.37 -9.16 5.85
C ASP A 114 -15.37 -8.02 6.16
N ASP A 115 -14.99 -7.02 6.97
CA ASP A 115 -15.82 -5.83 7.18
C ASP A 115 -15.66 -4.75 6.08
N LEU A 116 -14.66 -4.90 5.19
CA LEU A 116 -14.23 -3.99 4.13
C LEU A 116 -13.46 -2.72 4.59
N ASP A 117 -12.77 -2.81 5.73
CA ASP A 117 -11.53 -2.07 5.91
C ASP A 117 -10.45 -2.60 4.93
N GLU A 118 -9.64 -1.69 4.37
CA GLU A 118 -8.69 -1.99 3.29
C GLU A 118 -7.43 -1.12 3.38
N VAL A 119 -6.27 -1.66 3.01
CA VAL A 119 -4.99 -0.95 2.85
C VAL A 119 -4.29 -1.48 1.60
N ASP A 120 -3.91 -0.61 0.67
CA ASP A 120 -3.45 -1.04 -0.65
C ASP A 120 -2.20 -0.32 -1.20
N PHE A 121 -1.63 -0.95 -2.23
CA PHE A 121 -0.65 -0.43 -3.18
C PHE A 121 -1.08 -0.85 -4.60
N GLU A 122 -1.26 0.11 -5.50
CA GLU A 122 -1.79 -0.08 -6.85
C GLU A 122 -0.87 0.55 -7.91
N THR A 123 -0.30 -0.27 -8.80
CA THR A 123 0.51 0.19 -9.94
C THR A 123 -0.32 0.16 -11.22
N VAL A 124 -0.46 1.30 -11.89
CA VAL A 124 -1.14 1.39 -13.19
C VAL A 124 -0.13 1.12 -14.31
N GLY A 125 -0.42 0.14 -15.17
CA GLY A 125 0.51 -0.35 -16.20
C GLY A 125 0.86 0.64 -17.32
N SER A 126 0.31 1.85 -17.31
CA SER A 126 0.73 2.96 -18.18
C SER A 126 1.61 4.02 -17.49
N ASP A 127 1.87 3.91 -16.18
CA ASP A 127 2.79 4.78 -15.45
C ASP A 127 4.03 3.99 -14.99
N ASN A 128 5.16 4.21 -15.67
CA ASN A 128 6.45 3.62 -15.33
C ASN A 128 7.30 4.53 -14.42
N LYS A 129 6.66 5.34 -13.56
CA LYS A 129 7.31 6.28 -12.63
C LYS A 129 6.70 6.34 -11.25
N GLN A 130 5.48 5.86 -11.03
CA GLN A 130 4.78 6.00 -9.75
C GLN A 130 4.01 4.73 -9.36
N ILE A 131 3.78 4.57 -8.07
CA ILE A 131 2.75 3.69 -7.50
C ILE A 131 1.76 4.53 -6.69
N GLN A 132 0.51 4.07 -6.61
CA GLN A 132 -0.50 4.65 -5.73
C GLN A 132 -0.60 3.84 -4.44
N SER A 133 -0.81 4.52 -3.33
CA SER A 133 -1.24 3.95 -2.05
C SER A 133 -2.64 4.46 -1.75
N ASN A 134 -3.52 3.61 -1.24
CA ASN A 134 -4.85 4.03 -0.80
C ASN A 134 -5.29 3.19 0.41
N TYR A 135 -6.45 3.54 0.98
CA TYR A 135 -7.07 2.81 2.08
C TYR A 135 -8.58 3.04 2.08
N PHE A 136 -9.34 2.07 2.56
CA PHE A 136 -10.79 2.18 2.77
C PHE A 136 -11.18 1.72 4.18
N SER A 137 -12.38 2.08 4.61
CA SER A 137 -12.92 1.63 5.89
C SER A 137 -14.39 1.25 5.76
N LYS A 138 -14.76 0.06 6.25
CA LYS A 138 -16.08 -0.57 6.16
C LYS A 138 -16.77 -0.49 4.77
N GLY A 139 -15.99 -0.46 3.69
CA GLY A 139 -16.47 -0.34 2.31
C GLY A 139 -17.02 1.03 1.93
N ASP A 140 -16.71 2.09 2.70
CA ASP A 140 -17.05 3.47 2.35
C ASP A 140 -16.20 3.91 1.14
N ASP A 141 -16.80 3.98 -0.05
CA ASP A 141 -16.20 4.49 -1.29
C ASP A 141 -16.62 5.94 -1.61
N SER A 142 -17.35 6.61 -0.71
CA SER A 142 -17.98 7.92 -0.96
C SER A 142 -17.00 9.08 -1.21
N THR A 143 -15.71 8.88 -0.94
CA THR A 143 -14.67 9.91 -1.06
C THR A 143 -13.38 9.38 -1.68
N TYR A 144 -12.82 10.17 -2.61
CA TYR A 144 -11.65 9.83 -3.43
C TYR A 144 -10.39 10.63 -3.05
N ASN A 145 -10.35 11.15 -1.81
CA ASN A 145 -9.25 11.93 -1.24
C ASN A 145 -8.24 11.09 -0.42
N ARG A 146 -8.28 9.76 -0.58
CA ARG A 146 -7.51 8.80 0.23
C ARG A 146 -6.31 8.22 -0.50
N GLY A 147 -6.25 8.36 -1.83
CA GLY A 147 -5.08 8.01 -2.64
C GLY A 147 -3.88 8.93 -2.36
N GLY A 148 -2.67 8.38 -2.50
CA GLY A 148 -1.40 9.11 -2.46
C GLY A 148 -0.41 8.47 -3.42
N PHE A 149 0.18 9.27 -4.30
CA PHE A 149 1.12 8.85 -5.35
C PHE A 149 2.57 8.97 -4.85
N HIS A 150 3.41 8.00 -5.20
CA HIS A 150 4.80 7.90 -4.78
C HIS A 150 5.71 7.60 -5.97
N ASP A 151 6.83 8.32 -6.10
CA ASP A 151 7.83 8.08 -7.14
C ASP A 151 8.51 6.71 -6.98
N VAL A 152 8.62 5.96 -8.09
CA VAL A 152 9.28 4.66 -8.18
C VAL A 152 10.10 4.58 -9.47
N ASP A 153 11.36 4.15 -9.38
CA ASP A 153 12.22 3.99 -10.56
C ASP A 153 11.81 2.79 -11.42
N SER A 154 10.99 3.03 -12.44
CA SER A 154 10.70 2.09 -13.53
C SER A 154 9.98 0.76 -13.13
N PRO A 155 8.90 0.79 -12.32
CA PRO A 155 8.27 -0.39 -11.70
C PRO A 155 7.65 -1.42 -12.66
N LEU A 156 7.42 -1.07 -13.94
CA LEU A 156 6.94 -2.01 -14.96
C LEU A 156 8.09 -2.88 -15.52
N THR A 157 9.34 -2.44 -15.30
CA THR A 157 10.56 -3.05 -15.87
C THR A 157 11.50 -3.60 -14.81
N LYS A 158 11.43 -3.10 -13.58
CA LYS A 158 12.25 -3.50 -12.43
C LYS A 158 11.39 -4.06 -11.32
N SER A 159 11.95 -4.97 -10.54
CA SER A 159 11.34 -5.46 -9.31
C SER A 159 11.53 -4.45 -8.17
N HIS A 160 10.48 -4.20 -7.41
CA HIS A 160 10.52 -3.40 -6.19
C HIS A 160 9.88 -4.17 -5.03
N THR A 161 10.34 -3.89 -3.83
CA THR A 161 9.78 -4.44 -2.60
C THR A 161 8.89 -3.38 -1.96
N TYR A 162 7.58 -3.65 -1.92
CA TYR A 162 6.58 -2.82 -1.27
C TYR A 162 6.22 -3.44 0.07
N SER A 163 6.04 -2.62 1.10
CA SER A 163 5.55 -3.15 2.40
C SER A 163 4.66 -2.19 3.16
N PHE A 164 3.86 -2.77 4.06
CA PHE A 164 3.05 -2.06 5.04
C PHE A 164 3.53 -2.40 6.45
N ASP A 165 3.61 -1.40 7.33
CA ASP A 165 3.62 -1.59 8.79
C ASP A 165 2.29 -1.04 9.33
N TRP A 166 1.39 -1.93 9.75
CA TRP A 166 0.04 -1.61 10.18
C TRP A 166 -0.15 -1.96 11.66
N THR A 167 -0.63 -0.99 12.42
CA THR A 167 -0.80 -1.02 13.87
C THR A 167 -2.07 -0.27 14.27
N ALA A 168 -2.51 -0.40 15.52
CA ALA A 168 -3.64 0.38 16.05
C ALA A 168 -3.41 1.92 16.05
N GLU A 169 -2.17 2.39 15.84
CA GLU A 169 -1.82 3.81 15.83
C GLU A 169 -1.62 4.38 14.41
N LYS A 170 -1.15 3.55 13.46
CA LYS A 170 -0.79 3.98 12.10
C LYS A 170 -0.83 2.83 11.07
N VAL A 171 -1.04 3.20 9.81
CA VAL A 171 -0.54 2.47 8.64
C VAL A 171 0.65 3.25 8.10
N GLU A 172 1.75 2.58 7.80
CA GLU A 172 2.90 3.16 7.13
C GLU A 172 3.27 2.34 5.89
N TRP A 173 3.42 3.01 4.74
CA TRP A 173 3.74 2.40 3.45
C TRP A 173 5.21 2.63 3.13
N PHE A 174 5.88 1.58 2.64
CA PHE A 174 7.29 1.60 2.30
C PHE A 174 7.53 1.12 0.86
N ILE A 175 8.56 1.69 0.22
CA ILE A 175 9.08 1.28 -1.07
C ILE A 175 10.59 1.06 -0.93
N ASN A 176 11.06 -0.15 -1.25
CA ASN A 176 12.45 -0.59 -1.06
C ASN A 176 13.00 -0.27 0.36
N GLY A 177 12.16 -0.44 1.38
CA GLY A 177 12.48 -0.16 2.79
C GLY A 177 12.44 1.31 3.21
N GLN A 178 12.12 2.25 2.30
CA GLN A 178 11.98 3.67 2.61
C GLN A 178 10.49 4.02 2.84
N SER A 179 10.17 4.68 3.96
CA SER A 179 8.81 5.15 4.23
C SER A 179 8.42 6.26 3.26
N VAL A 180 7.28 6.10 2.60
CA VAL A 180 6.73 7.07 1.63
C VAL A 180 5.41 7.70 2.11
N ARG A 181 4.71 7.06 3.05
CA ARG A 181 3.44 7.56 3.60
C ARG A 181 3.20 7.05 5.01
N VAL A 182 2.68 7.92 5.88
CA VAL A 182 2.07 7.55 7.17
C VAL A 182 0.62 8.03 7.19
N LEU A 183 -0.30 7.15 7.58
CA LEU A 183 -1.68 7.47 7.97
C LEU A 183 -1.80 7.14 9.46
N LYS A 184 -2.10 8.12 10.32
CA LYS A 184 -2.33 7.87 11.75
C LYS A 184 -3.82 7.67 12.01
N ALA A 185 -4.14 6.78 12.95
CA ALA A 185 -5.50 6.62 13.45
C ALA A 185 -6.07 7.91 14.07
N SER A 186 -5.20 8.74 14.68
CA SER A 186 -5.57 10.07 15.21
C SER A 186 -6.15 11.03 14.17
N ASP A 187 -5.77 10.86 12.91
CA ASP A 187 -6.01 11.87 11.86
C ASP A 187 -7.32 11.57 11.10
N VAL A 188 -7.88 10.37 11.25
CA VAL A 188 -9.10 9.89 10.55
C VAL A 188 -10.14 9.21 11.46
N GLY A 189 -9.79 8.89 12.71
CA GLY A 189 -10.70 8.34 13.72
C GLY A 189 -11.29 6.99 13.30
N ASP A 190 -12.62 6.86 13.39
CA ASP A 190 -13.33 5.61 13.08
C ASP A 190 -13.25 5.18 11.61
N LYS A 191 -12.68 6.00 10.71
CA LYS A 191 -12.32 5.63 9.33
C LYS A 191 -10.93 5.01 9.20
N PHE A 192 -10.25 4.73 10.31
CA PHE A 192 -8.97 4.02 10.29
C PHE A 192 -9.18 2.51 10.10
N PRO A 193 -8.46 1.86 9.15
CA PRO A 193 -8.53 0.41 8.95
C PRO A 193 -8.09 -0.37 10.21
N GLN A 194 -8.99 -1.15 10.80
CA GLN A 194 -8.84 -1.65 12.18
C GLN A 194 -9.45 -3.03 12.46
N SER A 195 -9.89 -3.76 11.43
CA SER A 195 -10.39 -5.15 11.51
C SER A 195 -9.42 -6.13 10.83
N PRO A 196 -9.41 -7.44 11.17
CA PRO A 196 -8.45 -8.41 10.64
C PRO A 196 -8.49 -8.52 9.10
N MET A 197 -7.33 -8.68 8.47
CA MET A 197 -7.18 -8.63 7.00
C MET A 197 -6.47 -9.84 6.42
N GLN A 198 -7.00 -10.39 5.33
CA GLN A 198 -6.27 -11.26 4.40
C GLN A 198 -5.26 -10.44 3.60
N VAL A 199 -4.19 -11.10 3.14
CA VAL A 199 -3.28 -10.58 2.13
C VAL A 199 -3.75 -11.05 0.75
N LYS A 200 -3.92 -10.11 -0.17
CA LYS A 200 -4.19 -10.37 -1.58
C LYS A 200 -3.10 -9.76 -2.44
N VAL A 201 -2.57 -10.54 -3.38
CA VAL A 201 -1.69 -10.05 -4.45
C VAL A 201 -2.27 -10.46 -5.80
N GLY A 202 -2.29 -9.56 -6.77
CA GLY A 202 -3.00 -9.81 -8.02
C GLY A 202 -2.71 -8.80 -9.10
N ALA A 203 -3.24 -9.06 -10.28
CA ALA A 203 -3.29 -8.07 -11.36
C ALA A 203 -4.62 -8.21 -12.08
N TRP A 204 -5.18 -7.10 -12.58
CA TRP A 204 -6.52 -7.09 -13.16
C TRP A 204 -6.66 -6.10 -14.31
N VAL A 205 -7.61 -6.40 -15.21
CA VAL A 205 -7.95 -5.55 -16.35
C VAL A 205 -8.99 -4.52 -15.93
N ALA A 206 -8.54 -3.31 -15.63
CA ALA A 206 -9.36 -2.15 -15.28
C ALA A 206 -9.98 -1.46 -16.50
N GLY A 207 -9.18 -1.31 -17.57
CA GLY A 207 -9.57 -0.59 -18.77
C GLY A 207 -10.33 -1.47 -19.75
N TYR A 208 -11.66 -1.47 -19.68
CA TYR A 208 -12.50 -2.15 -20.68
C TYR A 208 -13.83 -1.44 -20.93
N GLU A 209 -14.40 -1.67 -22.11
CA GLU A 209 -15.71 -1.13 -22.47
C GLU A 209 -16.82 -1.67 -21.54
N GLY A 210 -17.52 -0.76 -20.88
CA GLY A 210 -18.54 -1.06 -19.88
C GLY A 210 -18.01 -1.26 -18.45
N ASN A 211 -16.79 -0.84 -18.12
CA ASN A 211 -16.42 -0.53 -16.74
C ASN A 211 -16.85 0.92 -16.37
N SER A 212 -16.67 1.34 -15.12
CA SER A 212 -16.88 2.74 -14.72
C SER A 212 -15.93 3.66 -15.51
N PRO A 213 -16.39 4.79 -16.07
CA PRO A 213 -15.53 5.70 -16.83
C PRO A 213 -14.32 6.20 -16.02
N GLY A 214 -14.51 6.42 -14.72
CA GLY A 214 -13.46 6.84 -13.79
C GLY A 214 -12.34 5.81 -13.63
N THR A 215 -12.69 4.52 -13.47
CA THR A 215 -11.69 3.44 -13.42
C THR A 215 -10.96 3.25 -14.75
N VAL A 216 -11.64 3.42 -15.90
CA VAL A 216 -10.99 3.36 -17.22
C VAL A 216 -10.04 4.54 -17.44
N GLU A 217 -10.41 5.76 -17.05
CA GLU A 217 -9.56 6.95 -17.14
C GLU A 217 -8.34 6.82 -16.22
N TRP A 218 -8.55 6.45 -14.96
CA TRP A 218 -7.52 6.22 -13.96
C TRP A 218 -6.48 5.18 -14.38
N ALA A 219 -6.91 4.09 -15.01
CA ALA A 219 -6.02 3.04 -15.51
C ALA A 219 -5.32 3.39 -16.85
N GLY A 220 -5.44 4.63 -17.35
CA GLY A 220 -4.76 5.09 -18.57
C GLY A 220 -5.48 4.74 -19.87
N GLY A 221 -6.76 4.38 -19.81
CA GLY A 221 -7.62 4.04 -20.95
C GLY A 221 -7.95 2.55 -21.06
N VAL A 222 -8.58 2.17 -22.18
CA VAL A 222 -8.91 0.76 -22.48
C VAL A 222 -7.63 -0.04 -22.75
N ALA A 223 -7.61 -1.30 -22.28
CA ALA A 223 -6.49 -2.21 -22.44
C ALA A 223 -6.32 -2.73 -23.86
N ASP A 224 -5.06 -2.87 -24.27
CA ASP A 224 -4.65 -3.35 -25.59
C ASP A 224 -3.72 -4.56 -25.43
N PHE A 225 -4.19 -5.71 -25.92
CA PHE A 225 -3.49 -7.00 -25.90
C PHE A 225 -2.94 -7.39 -27.28
N SER A 226 -2.90 -6.47 -28.25
CA SER A 226 -2.40 -6.73 -29.61
C SER A 226 -0.94 -7.17 -29.65
N ASN A 227 -0.15 -6.78 -28.64
CA ASN A 227 1.26 -7.16 -28.48
C ASN A 227 1.47 -8.40 -27.58
N GLY A 228 0.38 -9.07 -27.17
CA GLY A 228 0.40 -10.22 -26.26
C GLY A 228 -0.24 -9.93 -24.89
N PRO A 229 -0.14 -10.88 -23.94
CA PRO A 229 -0.67 -10.72 -22.60
C PRO A 229 0.15 -9.71 -21.78
N ALA A 230 -0.53 -8.92 -20.95
CA ALA A 230 0.12 -8.19 -19.87
C ALA A 230 0.40 -9.16 -18.71
N VAL A 231 1.58 -9.06 -18.07
CA VAL A 231 2.01 -10.02 -17.03
C VAL A 231 2.70 -9.29 -15.89
N ALA A 232 2.13 -9.37 -14.68
CA ALA A 232 2.83 -9.01 -13.45
C ALA A 232 3.63 -10.22 -12.94
N VAL A 233 4.76 -9.99 -12.29
CA VAL A 233 5.62 -11.06 -11.76
C VAL A 233 5.93 -10.79 -10.29
N TYR A 234 5.35 -11.62 -9.42
CA TYR A 234 5.57 -11.57 -7.97
C TYR A 234 6.66 -12.59 -7.60
N GLN A 235 7.69 -12.12 -6.91
CA GLN A 235 8.86 -12.93 -6.54
C GLN A 235 8.76 -13.48 -5.12
N SER A 236 8.23 -12.69 -4.18
CA SER A 236 8.11 -13.09 -2.78
C SER A 236 6.96 -12.40 -2.08
N VAL A 237 6.38 -13.06 -1.08
CA VAL A 237 5.49 -12.45 -0.09
C VAL A 237 5.87 -12.94 1.30
N LYS A 238 6.06 -12.01 2.23
CA LYS A 238 6.32 -12.28 3.63
C LYS A 238 5.25 -11.59 4.49
N VAL A 239 4.72 -12.31 5.46
CA VAL A 239 3.65 -11.85 6.36
C VAL A 239 4.09 -12.10 7.81
N THR A 240 3.92 -11.09 8.66
CA THR A 240 4.20 -11.13 10.09
C THR A 240 2.99 -10.60 10.83
N ASP A 241 2.29 -11.46 11.56
CA ASP A 241 1.11 -11.09 12.34
C ASP A 241 1.51 -10.41 13.64
N TYR A 242 0.85 -9.30 13.99
CA TYR A 242 1.02 -8.63 15.29
C TYR A 242 -0.09 -9.01 16.28
N ALA A 243 -1.14 -9.73 15.87
CA ALA A 243 -2.21 -10.27 16.70
C ALA A 243 -2.79 -9.28 17.74
N GLY A 244 -3.25 -8.13 17.27
CA GLY A 244 -3.79 -7.05 18.10
C GLY A 244 -2.73 -6.20 18.81
N GLY A 245 -1.44 -6.39 18.50
CA GLY A 245 -0.30 -5.66 19.03
C GLY A 245 0.34 -4.68 18.04
N SER A 246 1.63 -4.37 18.28
CA SER A 246 2.44 -3.42 17.48
C SER A 246 3.81 -3.99 17.11
N SER A 247 3.96 -5.32 17.13
CA SER A 247 5.18 -6.07 16.83
C SER A 247 4.83 -7.54 16.61
N ALA A 248 5.70 -8.30 15.95
CA ALA A 248 5.53 -9.74 15.72
C ALA A 248 5.09 -10.48 16.98
N THR A 249 4.00 -11.26 16.88
CA THR A 249 3.47 -12.03 18.01
C THR A 249 4.30 -13.29 18.26
N ASP A 250 4.46 -13.67 19.53
CA ASP A 250 5.00 -14.98 19.95
C ASP A 250 3.90 -16.03 20.16
N LYS A 251 2.64 -15.61 20.09
CA LYS A 251 1.46 -16.43 20.41
C LYS A 251 1.00 -17.26 19.22
N LYS A 252 0.67 -18.52 19.48
CA LYS A 252 -0.13 -19.36 18.58
C LYS A 252 -1.58 -18.90 18.62
N VAL A 253 -1.91 -17.97 17.73
CA VAL A 253 -3.30 -17.53 17.48
C VAL A 253 -3.92 -18.49 16.48
N LYS A 254 -5.13 -18.96 16.80
CA LYS A 254 -5.94 -19.84 15.94
C LYS A 254 -6.77 -19.02 14.97
N GLU A 255 -7.48 -18.03 15.50
CA GLU A 255 -8.50 -17.28 14.76
C GLU A 255 -8.86 -15.95 15.45
N TYR A 256 -9.37 -15.01 14.65
CA TYR A 256 -9.98 -13.75 15.09
C TYR A 256 -11.51 -13.85 14.96
N VAL A 257 -12.24 -13.28 15.93
CA VAL A 257 -13.71 -13.33 15.95
C VAL A 257 -14.26 -11.92 16.19
N TYR A 258 -15.10 -11.43 15.28
CA TYR A 258 -15.88 -10.20 15.50
C TYR A 258 -16.87 -10.44 16.66
N GLY A 259 -16.59 -9.85 17.83
CA GLY A 259 -17.42 -10.00 19.03
C GLY A 259 -18.72 -9.20 19.00
N ASP A 260 -18.85 -8.24 18.08
CA ASP A 260 -20.06 -7.49 17.77
C ASP A 260 -20.03 -6.99 16.32
N ARG A 261 -21.06 -6.25 15.91
CA ARG A 261 -21.23 -5.71 14.55
C ARG A 261 -20.70 -4.28 14.38
N SER A 262 -19.78 -3.81 15.24
CA SER A 262 -19.22 -2.45 15.17
C SER A 262 -18.09 -2.28 14.15
N GLY A 263 -17.38 -3.36 13.82
CA GLY A 263 -16.15 -3.29 13.02
C GLY A 263 -14.98 -2.61 13.72
N SER A 264 -15.02 -2.44 15.05
CA SER A 264 -13.91 -1.85 15.79
C SER A 264 -12.87 -2.90 16.20
N ALA A 265 -11.60 -2.52 16.20
CA ALA A 265 -10.50 -3.32 16.77
C ALA A 265 -10.78 -3.81 18.21
N LYS A 266 -11.63 -3.10 18.95
CA LYS A 266 -12.00 -3.41 20.34
C LYS A 266 -12.97 -4.58 20.49
N SER A 267 -13.72 -4.96 19.44
CA SER A 267 -14.63 -6.11 19.49
C SER A 267 -13.99 -7.40 18.96
N ILE A 268 -12.83 -7.31 18.31
CA ILE A 268 -12.07 -8.47 17.82
C ILE A 268 -11.55 -9.31 18.99
N GLN A 269 -12.11 -10.51 19.14
CA GLN A 269 -11.65 -11.51 20.11
C GLN A 269 -10.55 -12.36 19.48
N ILE A 270 -9.36 -12.33 20.06
CA ILE A 270 -8.21 -13.14 19.63
C ILE A 270 -8.31 -14.51 20.34
N LYS A 271 -8.39 -15.61 19.59
CA LYS A 271 -8.44 -16.97 20.15
C LYS A 271 -7.10 -17.68 19.94
N LEU A 272 -6.58 -18.33 20.98
CA LEU A 272 -5.31 -19.06 20.93
C LEU A 272 -5.54 -20.56 20.67
N ASP A 273 -4.51 -21.25 20.17
CA ASP A 273 -4.50 -22.71 19.93
C ASP A 273 -4.87 -23.52 21.19
N ASP A 274 -4.56 -23.01 22.39
CA ASP A 274 -4.86 -23.66 23.67
C ASP A 274 -6.30 -23.42 24.19
N GLY A 275 -7.12 -22.69 23.42
CA GLY A 275 -8.48 -22.32 23.77
C GLY A 275 -8.63 -21.04 24.61
N SER A 276 -7.52 -20.42 25.03
CA SER A 276 -7.53 -19.14 25.75
C SER A 276 -7.89 -17.97 24.83
N SER A 277 -8.44 -16.90 25.41
CA SER A 277 -8.59 -15.62 24.73
C SER A 277 -7.37 -14.73 24.96
N GLY A 278 -6.70 -14.30 23.89
CA GLY A 278 -5.72 -13.23 23.96
C GLY A 278 -6.39 -11.85 24.11
N SER A 279 -5.84 -10.99 24.96
CA SER A 279 -6.17 -9.55 24.92
C SER A 279 -5.25 -8.84 23.92
N SER A 280 -5.84 -7.94 23.13
CA SER A 280 -5.12 -6.96 22.30
C SER A 280 -4.40 -5.97 23.22
N SER A 281 -3.13 -6.23 23.49
CA SER A 281 -2.33 -5.52 24.49
C SER A 281 -1.85 -4.16 23.97
N SER A 282 -2.74 -3.17 23.97
CA SER A 282 -2.36 -1.77 23.91
C SER A 282 -1.42 -1.46 25.09
N SER A 283 -0.16 -1.14 24.78
CA SER A 283 0.98 -1.14 25.70
C SER A 283 1.05 0.10 26.61
N SER A 284 -0.10 0.51 27.16
CA SER A 284 -0.16 1.57 28.18
C SER A 284 0.50 1.09 29.49
N SER A 285 1.69 1.62 29.76
CA SER A 285 2.53 1.23 30.90
C SER A 285 1.99 1.75 32.23
N LYS A 286 1.08 0.98 32.86
CA LYS A 286 0.62 1.23 34.22
C LYS A 286 1.45 0.43 35.23
N SER A 287 2.40 1.11 35.87
CA SER A 287 3.03 0.63 37.11
C SER A 287 1.96 0.42 38.18
N GLY A 288 1.98 -0.72 38.85
CA GLY A 288 0.99 -1.08 39.86
C GLY A 288 1.30 -0.48 41.23
N SER A 289 0.38 0.31 41.77
CA SER A 289 0.32 0.64 43.20
C SER A 289 -0.89 -0.07 43.83
N THR A 290 -0.65 -1.05 44.70
CA THR A 290 -1.68 -1.75 45.45
C THR A 290 -2.38 -0.84 46.46
N SER A 291 -3.67 -1.10 46.70
CA SER A 291 -4.49 -0.30 47.62
C SER A 291 -4.13 -0.57 49.09
N GLY A 292 -4.18 0.48 49.92
CA GLY A 292 -4.00 0.40 51.37
C GLY A 292 -4.75 1.55 52.06
N SER A 293 -5.77 1.21 52.85
CA SER A 293 -6.69 2.18 53.47
C SER A 293 -6.02 3.02 54.55
N ALA A 294 -6.36 4.31 54.61
CA ALA A 294 -5.84 5.25 55.60
C ALA A 294 -6.69 5.29 56.88
N THR A 295 -6.06 5.08 58.03
CA THR A 295 -6.60 5.42 59.37
C THR A 295 -5.46 5.81 60.31
N SER A 296 -5.77 6.61 61.32
CA SER A 296 -4.92 7.05 62.44
C SER A 296 -3.77 8.04 62.13
N SER A 297 -3.82 9.17 62.85
CA SER A 297 -2.84 10.25 62.85
C SER A 297 -2.04 10.26 64.17
N ALA A 298 -0.73 10.43 64.11
CA ALA A 298 0.07 11.05 65.19
C ALA A 298 1.45 11.49 64.66
N SER A 299 2.00 12.54 65.26
CA SER A 299 3.30 13.12 64.89
C SER A 299 4.40 12.75 65.88
N SER A 300 5.62 12.47 65.42
CA SER A 300 6.84 12.89 66.16
C SER A 300 8.13 12.84 65.33
N SER A 301 9.00 13.78 65.68
CA SER A 301 10.30 14.17 65.12
C SER A 301 11.48 13.17 65.27
N ALA A 302 12.32 13.07 64.23
CA ALA A 302 13.80 13.11 64.24
C ALA A 302 14.30 13.13 62.77
N THR A 303 15.27 13.91 62.28
CA THR A 303 16.66 14.18 62.74
C THR A 303 17.55 12.93 62.62
N SER A 304 18.59 12.85 61.78
CA SER A 304 19.18 13.79 60.80
C SER A 304 20.22 13.09 59.88
N THR A 305 20.70 13.79 58.84
CA THR A 305 22.04 13.64 58.19
C THR A 305 22.35 12.32 57.43
N SER A 306 23.23 12.25 56.43
CA SER A 306 24.28 13.18 55.92
C SER A 306 24.52 13.01 54.39
N SER A 307 25.31 13.93 53.78
CA SER A 307 26.11 13.80 52.53
C SER A 307 25.48 13.06 51.32
N ALA A 308 25.14 13.67 50.18
CA ALA A 308 25.68 14.84 49.44
C ALA A 308 27.07 14.65 48.79
N SER A 309 27.20 15.18 47.56
CA SER A 309 28.29 15.07 46.55
C SER A 309 28.06 13.95 45.52
N SER A 310 27.90 14.15 44.20
CA SER A 310 28.50 15.07 43.19
C SER A 310 29.93 14.68 42.76
N ALA A 311 30.34 14.70 41.49
CA ALA A 311 29.63 14.87 40.20
C ALA A 311 30.62 14.60 39.04
N SER A 312 30.17 14.85 37.80
CA SER A 312 30.98 15.12 36.60
C SER A 312 31.61 13.92 35.86
N ALA A 313 31.48 13.97 34.53
CA ALA A 313 32.15 13.08 33.58
C ALA A 313 33.54 13.63 33.18
N THR A 314 34.33 12.83 32.48
CA THR A 314 35.38 13.34 31.57
C THR A 314 35.54 12.42 30.37
N THR A 315 35.83 13.00 29.21
CA THR A 315 36.11 12.37 27.89
C THR A 315 37.56 11.93 27.73
N LEU A 316 37.85 11.06 26.75
CA LEU A 316 39.04 10.99 25.86
C LEU A 316 38.70 9.97 24.74
N THR A 317 38.89 10.12 23.41
CA THR A 317 40.07 10.37 22.52
C THR A 317 41.22 9.35 22.69
N SER A 318 41.86 8.76 21.66
CA SER A 318 41.91 8.99 20.19
C SER A 318 41.84 7.62 19.41
N ALA A 319 42.41 7.27 18.22
CA ALA A 319 43.42 7.84 17.30
C ALA A 319 43.34 7.24 15.84
N THR A 320 44.40 7.44 15.03
CA THR A 320 44.56 7.18 13.57
C THR A 320 45.86 6.38 13.27
N SER A 321 46.34 5.98 12.06
CA SER A 321 45.96 6.09 10.62
C SER A 321 46.89 5.22 9.72
N SER A 322 46.40 4.66 8.60
CA SER A 322 47.21 4.24 7.41
C SER A 322 46.30 4.07 6.17
N THR A 323 46.49 4.68 4.98
CA THR A 323 47.58 4.67 3.95
C THR A 323 47.70 3.34 3.17
N ALA A 324 47.85 3.27 1.83
CA ALA A 324 48.15 4.30 0.82
C ALA A 324 47.47 4.00 -0.56
N ALA A 325 47.79 4.78 -1.60
CA ALA A 325 47.24 4.66 -2.96
C ALA A 325 48.33 4.42 -4.02
N ASN A 326 47.95 4.03 -5.25
CA ASN A 326 48.56 4.57 -6.48
C ASN A 326 47.65 4.44 -7.72
N SER A 327 47.97 5.18 -8.79
CA SER A 327 47.24 5.30 -10.05
C SER A 327 47.90 4.59 -11.25
N THR A 328 47.14 4.41 -12.34
CA THR A 328 47.66 4.29 -13.72
C THR A 328 46.65 4.86 -14.74
N SER A 329 47.16 5.35 -15.88
CA SER A 329 46.37 6.00 -16.94
C SER A 329 47.06 5.91 -18.30
N HIS A 330 46.35 5.60 -19.38
CA HIS A 330 46.71 5.75 -20.81
C HIS A 330 45.39 5.75 -21.64
N SER A 331 45.05 6.65 -22.56
CA SER A 331 45.65 7.05 -23.87
C SER A 331 45.71 5.89 -24.91
N SER A 332 45.30 6.01 -26.18
CA SER A 332 44.56 7.04 -26.98
C SER A 332 44.07 6.36 -28.30
N THR A 333 43.79 6.90 -29.52
CA THR A 333 44.10 8.18 -30.23
C THR A 333 43.28 8.33 -31.53
N SER A 334 43.00 9.56 -31.99
CA SER A 334 42.60 9.96 -33.38
C SER A 334 41.16 9.58 -33.85
N ARG A 335 40.59 10.16 -34.93
CA ARG A 335 41.13 11.03 -36.01
C ARG A 335 40.09 12.07 -36.51
N ALA A 336 40.55 13.16 -37.12
CA ALA A 336 39.78 14.37 -37.46
C ALA A 336 39.33 14.50 -38.94
N GLY A 337 38.44 15.46 -39.25
CA GLY A 337 38.26 16.02 -40.60
C GLY A 337 36.96 16.80 -40.89
N SER A 338 37.07 18.12 -41.09
CA SER A 338 36.43 19.03 -42.09
C SER A 338 35.07 18.73 -42.76
N ALA A 339 34.24 19.71 -43.18
CA ALA A 339 34.28 21.18 -43.04
C ALA A 339 32.93 21.86 -43.44
N THR A 340 32.88 23.17 -43.20
CA THR A 340 31.89 24.23 -43.56
C THR A 340 31.05 24.10 -44.83
N ALA A 341 29.76 24.49 -44.73
CA ALA A 341 28.99 25.14 -45.81
C ALA A 341 27.97 26.15 -45.21
N THR A 342 27.62 27.21 -45.96
CA THR A 342 26.80 28.34 -45.45
C THR A 342 25.67 28.69 -46.43
N SER A 343 24.46 28.96 -45.93
CA SER A 343 23.41 29.63 -46.72
C SER A 343 22.29 30.30 -45.89
N THR A 344 22.32 31.63 -45.85
CA THR A 344 21.17 32.55 -45.74
C THR A 344 21.45 33.69 -46.74
N PRO A 345 20.43 34.27 -47.42
CA PRO A 345 19.47 35.24 -46.84
C PRO A 345 18.02 34.97 -47.37
N THR A 346 16.98 35.82 -47.31
CA THR A 346 16.80 37.27 -47.01
C THR A 346 15.41 37.50 -46.35
N ALA A 347 15.01 38.75 -46.10
CA ALA A 347 13.95 39.10 -45.13
C ALA A 347 12.73 39.89 -45.72
N VAL A 348 11.59 39.82 -45.00
CA VAL A 348 10.40 40.73 -44.83
C VAL A 348 10.01 41.79 -45.91
N PRO A 349 8.70 42.14 -46.10
CA PRO A 349 7.92 42.88 -45.09
C PRO A 349 6.38 42.71 -44.99
N ASN A 350 5.86 43.11 -43.80
CA ASN A 350 4.56 43.70 -43.45
C ASN A 350 3.20 43.17 -44.01
N GLY A 351 2.25 42.96 -43.09
CA GLY A 351 0.81 42.89 -43.40
C GLY A 351 -0.09 42.61 -42.19
N ALA A 352 -0.55 43.65 -41.49
CA ALA A 352 -1.68 43.57 -40.55
C ALA A 352 -2.91 44.25 -41.20
N PRO A 353 -4.15 43.81 -40.90
CA PRO A 353 -4.91 44.59 -39.92
C PRO A 353 -6.01 43.84 -39.11
N LYS A 354 -6.50 44.55 -38.07
CA LYS A 354 -7.87 44.51 -37.49
C LYS A 354 -8.41 43.23 -36.84
N ALA A 355 -8.43 43.32 -35.51
CA ALA A 355 -9.45 42.84 -34.58
C ALA A 355 -10.82 42.40 -35.16
N GLY A 356 -11.29 41.25 -34.70
CA GLY A 356 -12.70 40.89 -34.62
C GLY A 356 -13.04 40.48 -33.18
N LEU A 357 -14.02 41.13 -32.56
CA LEU A 357 -14.44 40.85 -31.19
C LEU A 357 -15.67 39.93 -31.21
N THR A 358 -15.56 38.71 -30.70
CA THR A 358 -16.68 37.77 -30.56
C THR A 358 -16.83 37.32 -29.11
N LEU A 359 -18.00 37.58 -28.52
CA LEU A 359 -18.37 37.06 -27.20
C LEU A 359 -18.73 35.57 -27.34
N GLY A 360 -17.77 34.69 -27.09
CA GLY A 360 -18.03 33.28 -26.81
C GLY A 360 -18.51 33.13 -25.36
N ALA A 361 -19.73 32.63 -25.15
CA ALA A 361 -20.31 32.50 -23.82
C ALA A 361 -19.57 31.45 -22.95
N ILE A 362 -19.42 31.75 -21.66
CA ILE A 362 -18.90 30.81 -20.66
C ILE A 362 -19.99 29.77 -20.38
N ALA A 363 -19.95 28.65 -21.10
CA ALA A 363 -20.77 27.48 -20.84
C ALA A 363 -20.12 26.62 -19.74
N LEU A 364 -20.36 26.96 -18.48
CA LEU A 364 -19.89 26.16 -17.34
C LEU A 364 -20.74 24.89 -17.19
N ALA A 365 -20.43 23.87 -17.99
CA ALA A 365 -21.16 22.61 -18.04
C ALA A 365 -20.86 21.73 -16.81
N ALA A 366 -21.42 22.12 -15.66
CA ALA A 366 -21.40 21.32 -14.43
C ALA A 366 -22.34 20.10 -14.56
N VAL A 367 -21.85 19.03 -15.22
CA VAL A 367 -22.56 17.76 -15.32
C VAL A 367 -22.51 17.04 -13.97
N ALA A 368 -23.50 17.31 -13.13
CA ALA A 368 -23.74 16.56 -11.90
C ALA A 368 -24.25 15.14 -12.22
N ALA A 369 -23.33 14.23 -12.53
CA ALA A 369 -23.61 12.83 -12.81
C ALA A 369 -23.95 12.06 -11.52
N LEU A 370 -25.16 12.29 -10.98
CA LEU A 370 -25.72 11.48 -9.89
C LEU A 370 -26.10 10.09 -10.42
N ALA A 371 -25.17 9.15 -10.33
CA ALA A 371 -25.34 7.78 -10.82
C ALA A 371 -25.43 6.77 -9.65
N LEU A 372 -26.65 6.34 -9.30
CA LEU A 372 -26.83 5.10 -8.54
C LEU A 372 -26.42 3.92 -9.44
N VAL A 373 -25.41 3.15 -9.05
CA VAL A 373 -25.06 1.88 -9.70
C VAL A 373 -24.93 0.77 -8.65
N GLN A 374 -26.08 0.35 -8.11
CA GLN A 374 -26.22 -0.93 -7.43
C GLN A 374 -26.18 -2.04 -8.50
N ILE A 375 -24.98 -2.48 -8.91
CA ILE A 375 -24.82 -3.73 -9.66
C ILE A 375 -24.57 -4.87 -8.66
N ARG A 376 -25.17 -6.02 -8.95
CA ARG A 376 -25.14 -7.20 -8.08
C ARG A 376 -23.83 -7.96 -8.24
N ALA A 377 -23.49 -8.74 -7.22
CA ALA A 377 -22.51 -9.81 -7.36
C ALA A 377 -23.10 -10.93 -8.24
N ASP A 378 -22.77 -10.88 -9.53
CA ASP A 378 -23.09 -11.91 -10.53
C ASP A 378 -21.80 -12.27 -11.30
N LEU A 379 -20.84 -12.91 -10.60
CA LEU A 379 -19.78 -13.76 -11.17
C LEU A 379 -18.96 -14.54 -10.12
N VAL A 380 -19.60 -14.99 -9.02
CA VAL A 380 -19.00 -16.00 -8.11
C VAL A 380 -19.47 -17.38 -8.55
N ASN A 381 -18.83 -17.90 -9.62
CA ASN A 381 -18.78 -19.33 -9.99
C ASN A 381 -17.95 -19.51 -11.28
N ILE A 382 -16.65 -19.78 -11.11
CA ILE A 382 -15.77 -20.67 -11.90
C ILE A 382 -14.55 -20.96 -11.02
#